data_AF-A0A1Y4L2M5-F1
#
_entry.id   AF-A0A1Y4L2M5-F1
#
_cell.length_a   1.000
_cell.length_b   1.000
_cell.length_c   1.000
_cell.angle_alpha   90.00
_cell.angle_beta   90.00
_cell.angle_gamma   90.00
#
_symmetry.space_group_name_H-M   'P 1'
#
loop_
_entity.id
_entity.type
_entity.pdbx_description
1 polymer ?
#
loop_
_entity_poly.entity_id
_entity_poly.type
_entity_poly.pdbx_seq_one_letter_code
_entity_poly.pdbx_strand_id
1 'polypeptide(L)'
;MIDRSSAYDQAVTARHRRITVRATFDLRDPDAVVSGAASSAQSPYSQIAQVYDEITDQTDYKLGTLEQDRIQLDGSWALPPDDPDEVAAEQLGWWGGVLSGADGTFVSPQPYIELSFSGMSILQAFTLWFSQNSYDGVPESFRVDVYSAATLAFSRIVEGNADHQVLIEQFTVHDPTRIRVTMLKWSRPYTYPRLTDLFFGLFEQWSGRDICSVDVLTESTFTGLSLPYSTCDLEAYNKGHRFDPYAPNSLFLSIEERQAIPIDWGIYLPDGSIEWIPGGWYYQQSGGWEIKDITVKWSLVDIIGMLVDRNYSPPDTLPTTLGGWIASIVACLGVNLAGRYIVDDEVKDLALTAAVEDVTDKFCGDVLRYACMATAAWAHQDFETGYLRISKRGYDTGANITGSNMPSWPKMQANEEIADITFKLDDNQEVTFPGTNTASDKSLTVDNPFVHT
;
A
#
# COMPACT_ATOMS: atom_id res chain seq x y z
N MET A 1 8.34 7.35 -15.99
CA MET A 1 7.16 7.98 -16.62
C MET A 1 6.10 6.91 -16.69
N ILE A 2 4.90 7.15 -16.15
CA ILE A 2 3.82 6.16 -16.11
C ILE A 2 3.43 5.79 -17.55
N ASP A 3 3.41 4.49 -17.84
CA ASP A 3 3.01 3.97 -19.15
C ASP A 3 1.51 4.20 -19.36
N ARG A 4 1.15 4.62 -20.58
CA ARG A 4 -0.22 4.98 -20.94
C ARG A 4 -0.41 4.99 -22.44
N SER A 5 -1.64 4.75 -22.87
CA SER A 5 -1.98 4.69 -24.29
C SER A 5 -2.05 6.09 -24.93
N SER A 6 -1.86 6.13 -26.25
CA SER A 6 -2.15 7.36 -27.01
C SER A 6 -3.63 7.79 -26.93
N ALA A 7 -4.54 6.84 -26.66
CA ALA A 7 -5.96 7.14 -26.46
C ALA A 7 -6.19 7.84 -25.12
N TYR A 8 -5.45 7.46 -24.07
CA TYR A 8 -5.42 8.15 -22.79
C TYR A 8 -5.03 9.62 -22.97
N ASP A 9 -3.91 9.89 -23.67
CA ASP A 9 -3.42 11.26 -23.88
C ASP A 9 -4.44 12.15 -24.59
N GLN A 10 -5.17 11.58 -25.56
CA GLN A 10 -6.26 12.28 -26.23
C GLN A 10 -7.45 12.53 -25.29
N ALA A 11 -7.84 11.53 -24.50
CA ALA A 11 -8.99 11.61 -23.61
C ALA A 11 -8.77 12.61 -22.45
N VAL A 12 -7.58 12.59 -21.83
CA VAL A 12 -7.25 13.46 -20.68
C VAL A 12 -7.06 14.93 -21.07
N THR A 13 -6.74 15.20 -22.35
CA THR A 13 -6.61 16.57 -22.88
C THR A 13 -7.85 17.05 -23.65
N ALA A 14 -8.86 16.19 -23.83
CA ALA A 14 -10.08 16.51 -24.56
C ALA A 14 -10.87 17.66 -23.92
N ARG A 15 -11.67 18.37 -24.72
CA ARG A 15 -12.55 19.44 -24.22
C ARG A 15 -13.61 18.92 -23.23
N HIS A 16 -14.14 17.74 -23.47
CA HIS A 16 -15.04 17.02 -22.57
C HIS A 16 -14.31 15.78 -22.07
N ARG A 17 -14.13 15.68 -20.77
CA ARG A 17 -13.39 14.59 -20.13
C ARG A 17 -14.32 13.92 -19.12
N ARG A 18 -14.17 12.62 -18.98
CA ARG A 18 -14.82 11.87 -17.91
C ARG A 18 -13.71 11.17 -17.16
N ILE A 19 -13.61 11.52 -15.88
CA ILE A 19 -12.62 10.98 -14.96
C ILE A 19 -13.42 10.28 -13.87
N THR A 20 -12.98 9.10 -13.49
CA THR A 20 -13.43 8.39 -12.30
C THR A 20 -12.23 8.14 -11.41
N VAL A 21 -12.48 7.71 -10.19
CA VAL A 21 -11.47 7.35 -9.22
C VAL A 21 -11.78 5.99 -8.65
N ARG A 22 -10.73 5.32 -8.19
CA ARG A 22 -10.78 4.06 -7.47
C ARG A 22 -9.83 4.16 -6.29
N ALA A 23 -10.30 3.74 -5.13
CA ALA A 23 -9.51 3.70 -3.91
C ALA A 23 -9.46 2.26 -3.43
N THR A 24 -8.26 1.75 -3.15
CA THR A 24 -8.09 0.43 -2.53
C THR A 24 -7.93 0.65 -1.04
N PHE A 25 -8.93 0.24 -0.26
CA PHE A 25 -8.92 0.35 1.19
C PHE A 25 -8.42 -0.95 1.79
N ASP A 26 -7.27 -0.88 2.46
CA ASP A 26 -6.60 -2.00 3.11
C ASP A 26 -6.40 -1.70 4.60
N LEU A 27 -7.37 -2.15 5.42
CA LEU A 27 -7.41 -1.93 6.87
C LEU A 27 -6.56 -2.97 7.61
N ARG A 28 -5.29 -3.10 7.24
CA ARG A 28 -4.35 -4.01 7.91
C ARG A 28 -3.57 -3.31 9.01
N ASP A 29 -3.19 -4.04 10.06
CA ASP A 29 -2.26 -3.51 11.05
C ASP A 29 -0.88 -3.28 10.36
N PRO A 30 -0.35 -2.05 10.37
CA PRO A 30 0.88 -1.68 9.67
C PRO A 30 2.13 -2.37 10.23
N ASP A 31 2.08 -2.91 11.46
CA ASP A 31 3.19 -3.60 12.12
C ASP A 31 3.00 -5.13 12.15
N ALA A 32 1.90 -5.65 11.59
CA ALA A 32 1.70 -7.08 11.46
C ALA A 32 2.77 -7.70 10.54
N VAL A 33 3.48 -8.71 11.05
CA VAL A 33 4.49 -9.48 10.31
C VAL A 33 4.07 -10.94 10.26
N VAL A 34 3.88 -11.45 9.04
CA VAL A 34 3.62 -12.86 8.80
C VAL A 34 4.91 -13.66 8.97
N SER A 35 4.90 -14.65 9.86
CA SER A 35 6.05 -15.54 10.06
C SER A 35 6.02 -16.78 9.17
N GLY A 36 4.89 -17.03 8.50
CA GLY A 36 4.69 -18.10 7.54
C GLY A 36 3.36 -18.83 7.70
N ALA A 37 3.14 -19.83 6.86
CA ALA A 37 1.93 -20.65 6.84
C ALA A 37 2.27 -22.15 6.95
N ALA A 38 1.40 -22.88 7.65
CA ALA A 38 1.45 -24.34 7.78
C ALA A 38 0.14 -24.94 7.26
N SER A 39 0.18 -26.18 6.79
CA SER A 39 -1.02 -26.89 6.33
C SER A 39 -1.00 -28.35 6.76
N SER A 40 -2.19 -28.96 6.85
CA SER A 40 -2.34 -30.41 7.06
C SER A 40 -1.71 -31.25 5.95
N ALA A 41 -1.81 -30.80 4.71
CA ALA A 41 -1.35 -31.51 3.52
C ALA A 41 -1.35 -30.55 2.33
N GLN A 42 -0.37 -30.71 1.42
CA GLN A 42 -0.21 -29.83 0.26
C GLN A 42 0.05 -30.65 -1.00
N SER A 43 -0.41 -30.14 -2.14
CA SER A 43 0.02 -30.58 -3.48
C SER A 43 1.50 -30.24 -3.69
N PRO A 44 2.26 -31.01 -4.48
CA PRO A 44 3.62 -30.63 -4.88
C PRO A 44 3.67 -29.29 -5.63
N TYR A 45 2.57 -28.87 -6.26
CA TYR A 45 2.43 -27.60 -6.97
C TYR A 45 1.88 -26.46 -6.09
N SER A 46 1.74 -26.69 -4.78
CA SER A 46 1.23 -25.67 -3.84
C SER A 46 2.28 -24.59 -3.61
N GLN A 47 1.89 -23.33 -3.77
CA GLN A 47 2.73 -22.16 -3.51
C GLN A 47 2.24 -21.49 -2.23
N ILE A 48 2.45 -22.14 -1.07
CA ILE A 48 1.82 -21.70 0.19
C ILE A 48 2.26 -20.30 0.64
N ALA A 49 3.44 -19.83 0.19
CA ALA A 49 3.91 -18.47 0.48
C ALA A 49 3.03 -17.40 -0.19
N GLN A 50 2.35 -17.72 -1.30
CA GLN A 50 1.47 -16.80 -2.00
C GLN A 50 0.24 -16.41 -1.17
N VAL A 51 -0.15 -17.22 -0.17
CA VAL A 51 -1.30 -16.94 0.70
C VAL A 51 -1.18 -15.61 1.46
N TYR A 52 0.03 -15.05 1.56
CA TYR A 52 0.30 -13.82 2.28
C TYR A 52 1.25 -12.90 1.52
N ASP A 53 1.32 -13.02 0.19
CA ASP A 53 2.14 -12.13 -0.65
C ASP A 53 1.37 -10.91 -1.18
N GLU A 54 0.05 -10.90 -1.01
CA GLU A 54 -0.87 -9.82 -1.37
C GLU A 54 -1.05 -9.63 -2.89
N ILE A 55 -0.69 -10.64 -3.68
CA ILE A 55 -0.87 -10.64 -5.13
C ILE A 55 -2.24 -11.22 -5.48
N THR A 56 -3.16 -10.35 -5.82
CA THR A 56 -4.56 -10.73 -6.11
C THR A 56 -4.81 -11.14 -7.57
N ASP A 57 -3.86 -10.85 -8.47
CA ASP A 57 -3.99 -11.13 -9.90
C ASP A 57 -3.75 -12.62 -10.17
N GLN A 58 -4.83 -13.33 -10.51
CA GLN A 58 -4.77 -14.73 -10.89
C GLN A 58 -4.95 -14.92 -12.39
N THR A 59 -4.07 -15.72 -13.00
CA THR A 59 -4.14 -16.10 -14.42
C THR A 59 -5.14 -17.26 -14.65
N ASP A 60 -5.61 -17.45 -15.89
CA ASP A 60 -6.39 -18.63 -16.31
C ASP A 60 -5.48 -19.85 -16.59
N TYR A 61 -4.37 -20.00 -15.85
CA TYR A 61 -3.43 -21.10 -16.06
C TYR A 61 -4.01 -22.44 -15.60
N LYS A 62 -4.29 -23.31 -16.57
CA LYS A 62 -4.95 -24.61 -16.37
C LYS A 62 -3.92 -25.72 -16.22
N LEU A 63 -3.50 -25.98 -14.99
CA LEU A 63 -2.65 -27.12 -14.67
C LEU A 63 -3.46 -28.41 -14.57
N GLY A 64 -3.12 -29.40 -15.39
CA GLY A 64 -3.82 -30.67 -15.41
C GLY A 64 -3.48 -31.52 -14.20
N THR A 65 -4.49 -32.05 -13.51
CA THR A 65 -4.32 -32.83 -12.27
C THR A 65 -5.24 -34.05 -12.24
N LEU A 66 -5.03 -34.96 -11.30
CA LEU A 66 -5.89 -36.14 -11.11
C LEU A 66 -7.24 -35.84 -10.44
N GLU A 67 -7.63 -34.57 -10.36
CA GLU A 67 -8.98 -34.15 -9.97
C GLU A 67 -9.99 -34.42 -11.10
N GLN A 68 -11.27 -34.39 -10.76
CA GLN A 68 -12.32 -34.62 -11.76
C GLN A 68 -12.32 -33.50 -12.83
N ASP A 69 -12.37 -33.92 -14.09
CA ASP A 69 -12.45 -33.07 -15.30
C ASP A 69 -11.23 -32.16 -15.54
N ARG A 70 -10.07 -32.54 -15.01
CA ARG A 70 -8.84 -31.72 -15.00
C ARG A 70 -7.75 -32.18 -15.95
N ILE A 71 -7.92 -33.31 -16.63
CA ILE A 71 -7.06 -33.75 -17.73
C ILE A 71 -7.97 -34.05 -18.91
N GLN A 72 -8.34 -33.01 -19.65
CA GLN A 72 -9.10 -33.15 -20.89
C GLN A 72 -8.13 -33.40 -22.05
N LEU A 73 -8.43 -34.38 -22.89
CA LEU A 73 -7.59 -34.76 -24.05
C LEU A 73 -7.79 -33.82 -25.26
N ASP A 74 -8.31 -32.62 -25.04
CA ASP A 74 -8.54 -31.58 -26.05
C ASP A 74 -7.45 -30.51 -26.09
N GLY A 75 -6.46 -30.61 -25.20
CA GLY A 75 -5.33 -29.68 -25.10
C GLY A 75 -5.64 -28.42 -24.28
N SER A 76 -6.79 -28.33 -23.60
CA SER A 76 -7.13 -27.15 -22.78
C SER A 76 -6.39 -27.09 -21.44
N TRP A 77 -5.77 -28.20 -21.02
CA TRP A 77 -5.02 -28.33 -19.75
C TRP A 77 -3.55 -28.60 -20.05
N ALA A 78 -2.67 -27.83 -19.41
CA ALA A 78 -1.24 -28.09 -19.43
C ALA A 78 -0.93 -29.39 -18.68
N LEU A 79 0.03 -30.17 -19.18
CA LEU A 79 0.54 -31.29 -18.41
C LEU A 79 1.31 -30.77 -17.19
N PRO A 80 1.18 -31.42 -16.03
CA PRO A 80 1.99 -31.06 -14.87
C PRO A 80 3.48 -31.08 -15.22
N PRO A 81 4.25 -30.02 -14.92
CA PRO A 81 5.69 -30.04 -15.13
C PRO A 81 6.35 -31.02 -14.16
N ASP A 82 7.53 -31.52 -14.57
CA ASP A 82 8.37 -32.37 -13.73
C ASP A 82 8.93 -31.59 -12.54
N ASP A 83 9.22 -30.29 -12.75
CA ASP A 83 9.65 -29.36 -11.72
C ASP A 83 8.48 -28.43 -11.31
N PRO A 84 7.97 -28.55 -10.06
CA PRO A 84 6.92 -27.67 -9.56
C PRO A 84 7.31 -26.18 -9.51
N ASP A 85 8.59 -25.83 -9.52
CA ASP A 85 9.03 -24.43 -9.52
C ASP A 85 8.72 -23.75 -10.86
N GLU A 86 8.45 -24.50 -11.94
CA GLU A 86 8.01 -23.95 -13.23
C GLU A 86 6.66 -23.23 -13.17
N VAL A 87 5.82 -23.53 -12.16
CA VAL A 87 4.54 -22.84 -11.94
C VAL A 87 4.60 -21.77 -10.85
N ALA A 88 5.79 -21.45 -10.31
CA ALA A 88 5.93 -20.47 -9.23
C ALA A 88 5.57 -19.03 -9.67
N ALA A 89 5.60 -18.75 -10.97
CA ALA A 89 5.15 -17.47 -11.54
C ALA A 89 3.62 -17.33 -11.60
N GLU A 90 2.88 -18.43 -11.42
CA GLU A 90 1.41 -18.45 -11.45
C GLU A 90 0.86 -18.31 -10.03
N GLN A 91 -0.23 -17.54 -9.85
CA GLN A 91 -0.87 -17.36 -8.55
C GLN A 91 -1.82 -18.53 -8.22
N LEU A 92 -1.23 -19.61 -7.69
CA LEU A 92 -1.92 -20.86 -7.34
C LEU A 92 -2.33 -20.93 -5.86
N GLY A 93 -1.62 -20.18 -5.00
CA GLY A 93 -1.86 -20.16 -3.56
C GLY A 93 -1.56 -21.47 -2.85
N TRP A 94 -2.20 -21.65 -1.69
CA TRP A 94 -2.26 -22.94 -1.03
C TRP A 94 -3.14 -23.90 -1.81
N TRP A 95 -2.55 -25.01 -2.23
CA TRP A 95 -3.24 -26.12 -2.86
C TRP A 95 -3.20 -27.31 -1.91
N GLY A 96 -4.35 -27.66 -1.34
CA GLY A 96 -4.46 -28.74 -0.37
C GLY A 96 -4.08 -30.12 -0.96
N GLY A 97 -3.64 -31.03 -0.09
CA GLY A 97 -3.26 -32.40 -0.48
C GLY A 97 -4.36 -33.45 -0.33
N VAL A 98 -5.59 -33.05 0.07
CA VAL A 98 -6.71 -33.97 0.31
C VAL A 98 -7.85 -33.67 -0.64
N LEU A 99 -8.31 -34.69 -1.36
CA LEU A 99 -9.39 -34.59 -2.33
C LEU A 99 -10.76 -34.57 -1.61
N SER A 100 -11.69 -33.74 -2.09
CA SER A 100 -13.07 -33.78 -1.61
C SER A 100 -13.78 -35.08 -2.03
N GLY A 101 -14.78 -35.47 -1.25
CA GLY A 101 -15.65 -36.62 -1.55
C GLY A 101 -16.58 -36.38 -2.73
N ALA A 102 -17.39 -37.39 -3.04
CA ALA A 102 -18.39 -37.36 -4.12
C ALA A 102 -19.48 -36.29 -3.92
N ASP A 103 -19.71 -35.88 -2.68
CA ASP A 103 -20.63 -34.81 -2.28
C ASP A 103 -19.90 -33.50 -1.94
N GLY A 104 -18.61 -33.41 -2.24
CA GLY A 104 -17.75 -32.27 -1.93
C GLY A 104 -17.25 -32.21 -0.49
N THR A 105 -17.65 -33.13 0.40
CA THR A 105 -17.26 -33.08 1.81
C THR A 105 -15.82 -33.55 2.04
N PHE A 106 -15.17 -33.00 3.07
CA PHE A 106 -13.88 -33.49 3.56
C PHE A 106 -14.09 -34.32 4.84
N VAL A 107 -13.53 -35.53 4.86
CA VAL A 107 -13.58 -36.41 6.03
C VAL A 107 -12.43 -36.09 7.00
N SER A 108 -12.63 -36.37 8.29
CA SER A 108 -11.60 -36.15 9.30
C SER A 108 -10.35 -37.04 9.06
N PRO A 109 -9.12 -36.49 9.15
CA PRO A 109 -8.82 -35.09 9.44
C PRO A 109 -9.07 -34.18 8.23
N GLN A 110 -9.88 -33.13 8.42
CA GLN A 110 -10.16 -32.15 7.37
C GLN A 110 -8.90 -31.38 6.97
N PRO A 111 -8.74 -31.01 5.69
CA PRO A 111 -7.62 -30.21 5.27
C PRO A 111 -7.72 -28.79 5.83
N TYR A 112 -6.59 -28.26 6.30
CA TYR A 112 -6.51 -26.89 6.82
C TYR A 112 -5.24 -26.17 6.36
N ILE A 113 -5.29 -24.85 6.41
CA ILE A 113 -4.15 -23.95 6.38
C ILE A 113 -4.18 -23.06 7.62
N GLU A 114 -3.01 -22.79 8.20
CA GLU A 114 -2.82 -21.96 9.37
C GLU A 114 -1.74 -20.92 9.08
N LEU A 115 -2.11 -19.65 9.12
CA LEU A 115 -1.19 -18.51 9.03
C LEU A 115 -0.75 -18.11 10.43
N SER A 116 0.54 -17.90 10.62
CA SER A 116 1.12 -17.39 11.87
C SER A 116 1.74 -16.01 11.66
N PHE A 117 1.52 -15.12 12.62
CA PHE A 117 1.95 -13.73 12.54
C PHE A 117 2.18 -13.13 13.94
N SER A 118 2.80 -11.95 13.96
CA SER A 118 3.09 -11.18 15.17
C SER A 118 2.95 -9.68 14.90
N GLY A 119 2.98 -8.86 15.95
CA GLY A 119 2.94 -7.40 15.82
C GLY A 119 1.54 -6.80 15.71
N MET A 120 0.51 -7.65 15.59
CA MET A 120 -0.87 -7.19 15.48
C MET A 120 -1.51 -6.95 16.85
N SER A 121 -2.05 -5.75 17.06
CA SER A 121 -2.68 -5.37 18.33
C SER A 121 -4.13 -5.88 18.45
N ILE A 122 -4.91 -5.70 17.38
CA ILE A 122 -6.34 -6.01 17.33
C ILE A 122 -6.71 -6.52 15.93
N LEU A 123 -7.48 -7.60 15.87
CA LEU A 123 -8.11 -8.09 14.64
C LEU A 123 -9.62 -8.07 14.79
N GLN A 124 -10.31 -7.35 13.90
CA GLN A 124 -11.78 -7.30 13.84
C GLN A 124 -12.36 -7.87 12.54
N ALA A 125 -11.52 -7.94 11.50
CA ALA A 125 -11.87 -8.53 10.23
C ALA A 125 -10.65 -9.20 9.59
N PHE A 126 -10.87 -10.16 8.70
CA PHE A 126 -9.89 -10.61 7.72
C PHE A 126 -10.64 -11.10 6.48
N THR A 127 -9.99 -11.03 5.33
CA THR A 127 -10.59 -11.38 4.04
C THR A 127 -9.91 -12.61 3.47
N LEU A 128 -10.68 -13.62 3.09
CA LEU A 128 -10.21 -14.84 2.44
C LEU A 128 -10.47 -14.74 0.95
N TRP A 129 -9.44 -15.01 0.14
CA TRP A 129 -9.56 -15.11 -1.31
C TRP A 129 -9.28 -16.55 -1.73
N PHE A 130 -10.30 -17.17 -2.29
CA PHE A 130 -10.23 -18.43 -3.00
C PHE A 130 -10.00 -18.17 -4.49
N SER A 131 -9.64 -19.22 -5.22
CA SER A 131 -9.42 -19.12 -6.67
C SER A 131 -10.62 -18.48 -7.37
N GLN A 132 -10.35 -17.49 -8.23
CA GLN A 132 -11.33 -16.83 -9.08
C GLN A 132 -11.70 -17.72 -10.27
N ASN A 133 -10.83 -18.70 -10.59
CA ASN A 133 -11.06 -19.63 -11.67
C ASN A 133 -12.20 -20.59 -11.32
N SER A 134 -13.33 -20.47 -12.04
CA SER A 134 -14.53 -21.29 -11.82
C SER A 134 -14.30 -22.80 -11.83
N TYR A 135 -13.23 -23.26 -12.50
CA TYR A 135 -12.89 -24.67 -12.53
C TYR A 135 -12.37 -25.20 -11.17
N ASP A 136 -11.78 -24.33 -10.34
CA ASP A 136 -11.29 -24.62 -8.99
C ASP A 136 -12.41 -24.77 -7.98
N GLY A 137 -13.52 -24.06 -8.19
CA GLY A 137 -14.59 -23.99 -7.21
C GLY A 137 -14.17 -23.26 -5.95
N VAL A 138 -15.13 -23.08 -5.06
CA VAL A 138 -15.01 -22.39 -3.77
C VAL A 138 -15.46 -23.29 -2.63
N PRO A 139 -15.08 -23.03 -1.36
CA PRO A 139 -15.61 -23.81 -0.25
C PRO A 139 -17.07 -23.46 -0.04
N GLU A 140 -17.93 -24.48 -0.03
CA GLU A 140 -19.33 -24.33 0.36
C GLU A 140 -19.46 -24.22 1.88
N SER A 141 -18.56 -24.86 2.63
CA SER A 141 -18.46 -24.72 4.08
C SER A 141 -17.02 -24.85 4.57
N PHE A 142 -16.67 -24.01 5.53
CA PHE A 142 -15.36 -24.02 6.19
C PHE A 142 -15.44 -23.42 7.59
N ARG A 143 -14.50 -23.79 8.46
CA ARG A 143 -14.34 -23.21 9.79
C ARG A 143 -13.13 -22.29 9.82
N VAL A 144 -13.30 -21.13 10.42
CA VAL A 144 -12.20 -20.22 10.74
C VAL A 144 -11.99 -20.18 12.25
N ASP A 145 -10.74 -20.27 12.66
CA ASP A 145 -10.31 -20.27 14.06
C ASP A 145 -9.21 -19.20 14.22
N VAL A 146 -9.40 -18.25 15.13
CA VAL A 146 -8.41 -17.20 15.44
C VAL A 146 -7.89 -17.45 16.85
N TYR A 147 -6.57 -17.45 16.99
CA TYR A 147 -5.90 -17.70 18.26
C TYR A 147 -5.22 -16.45 18.79
N SER A 148 -5.25 -16.26 20.10
CA SER A 148 -4.34 -15.39 20.84
C SER A 148 -3.41 -16.30 21.65
N ALA A 149 -2.13 -16.30 21.28
CA ALA A 149 -1.16 -17.30 21.72
C ALA A 149 -1.67 -18.74 21.54
N ALA A 150 -1.88 -19.48 22.64
CA ALA A 150 -2.38 -20.86 22.63
C ALA A 150 -3.91 -20.96 22.74
N THR A 151 -4.60 -19.86 23.04
CA THR A 151 -6.04 -19.83 23.30
C THR A 151 -6.81 -19.59 22.01
N LEU A 152 -7.79 -20.45 21.73
CA LEU A 152 -8.79 -20.19 20.68
C LEU A 152 -9.68 -19.02 21.12
N ALA A 153 -9.48 -17.86 20.51
CA ALA A 153 -10.17 -16.62 20.88
C ALA A 153 -11.48 -16.44 20.09
N PHE A 154 -11.52 -16.94 18.87
CA PHE A 154 -12.70 -16.89 18.01
C PHE A 154 -12.79 -18.13 17.12
N SER A 155 -14.01 -18.62 16.89
CA SER A 155 -14.29 -19.70 15.96
C SER A 155 -15.64 -19.47 15.29
N ARG A 156 -15.70 -19.65 13.97
CA ARG A 156 -16.94 -19.53 13.20
C ARG A 156 -16.95 -20.55 12.08
N ILE A 157 -18.12 -21.15 11.86
CA ILE A 157 -18.39 -21.97 10.67
C ILE A 157 -19.14 -21.09 9.67
N VAL A 158 -18.62 -21.03 8.44
CA VAL A 158 -19.30 -20.45 7.29
C VAL A 158 -19.97 -21.60 6.53
N GLU A 159 -21.23 -21.41 6.16
CA GLU A 159 -22.04 -22.40 5.46
C GLU A 159 -22.74 -21.75 4.25
N GLY A 160 -22.92 -22.53 3.18
CA GLY A 160 -23.60 -22.08 1.97
C GLY A 160 -22.84 -21.01 1.19
N ASN A 161 -21.52 -20.92 1.37
CA ASN A 161 -20.70 -19.96 0.63
C ASN A 161 -20.66 -20.33 -0.86
N ALA A 162 -20.82 -19.31 -1.71
CA ALA A 162 -20.71 -19.43 -3.16
C ALA A 162 -19.72 -18.40 -3.75
N ASP A 163 -19.12 -17.57 -2.90
CA ASP A 163 -18.23 -16.49 -3.30
C ASP A 163 -16.76 -16.91 -3.16
N HIS A 164 -15.91 -16.38 -4.03
CA HIS A 164 -14.46 -16.59 -3.95
C HIS A 164 -13.81 -15.62 -2.96
N GLN A 165 -14.40 -14.45 -2.73
CA GLN A 165 -13.96 -13.50 -1.71
C GLN A 165 -14.91 -13.57 -0.53
N VAL A 166 -14.40 -13.88 0.67
CA VAL A 166 -15.21 -13.99 1.89
C VAL A 166 -14.62 -13.12 2.99
N LEU A 167 -15.37 -12.09 3.38
CA LEU A 167 -15.06 -11.25 4.53
C LEU A 167 -15.52 -11.94 5.82
N ILE A 168 -14.59 -12.16 6.75
CA ILE A 168 -14.91 -12.58 8.11
C ILE A 168 -14.80 -11.34 9.00
N GLU A 169 -15.93 -10.91 9.55
CA GLU A 169 -16.04 -9.73 10.40
C GLU A 169 -16.92 -10.02 11.63
N GLN A 170 -17.25 -9.00 12.44
CA GLN A 170 -18.10 -9.12 13.63
C GLN A 170 -17.49 -9.98 14.73
N PHE A 171 -16.22 -9.74 15.00
CA PHE A 171 -15.51 -10.24 16.17
C PHE A 171 -14.46 -9.20 16.58
N THR A 172 -13.88 -9.39 17.76
CA THR A 172 -12.70 -8.63 18.20
C THR A 172 -11.79 -9.60 18.91
N VAL A 173 -10.56 -9.78 18.41
CA VAL A 173 -9.51 -10.54 19.08
C VAL A 173 -8.34 -9.59 19.33
N HIS A 174 -7.89 -9.54 20.58
CA HIS A 174 -6.70 -8.80 20.99
C HIS A 174 -5.47 -9.72 20.94
N ASP A 175 -4.33 -9.15 20.55
CA ASP A 175 -3.05 -9.84 20.40
C ASP A 175 -3.18 -11.20 19.65
N PRO A 176 -3.80 -11.23 18.47
CA PRO A 176 -3.93 -12.44 17.67
C PRO A 176 -2.55 -12.89 17.16
N THR A 177 -2.35 -14.21 17.12
CA THR A 177 -1.08 -14.80 16.67
C THR A 177 -1.26 -15.74 15.48
N ARG A 178 -2.46 -16.32 15.31
CA ARG A 178 -2.72 -17.31 14.26
C ARG A 178 -4.16 -17.27 13.77
N ILE A 179 -4.32 -17.52 12.47
CA ILE A 179 -5.62 -17.79 11.84
C ILE A 179 -5.54 -19.15 11.15
N ARG A 180 -6.46 -20.05 11.48
CA ARG A 180 -6.60 -21.36 10.83
C ARG A 180 -7.91 -21.43 10.07
N VAL A 181 -7.83 -21.83 8.81
CA VAL A 181 -8.98 -22.11 7.94
C VAL A 181 -9.04 -23.61 7.69
N THR A 182 -10.11 -24.25 8.14
CA THR A 182 -10.36 -25.69 8.00
C THR A 182 -11.49 -25.93 7.01
N MET A 183 -11.23 -26.66 5.93
CA MET A 183 -12.21 -26.88 4.87
C MET A 183 -13.15 -28.03 5.24
N LEU A 184 -14.46 -27.79 5.17
CA LEU A 184 -15.48 -28.78 5.54
C LEU A 184 -16.17 -29.37 4.30
N LYS A 185 -16.50 -28.51 3.34
CA LYS A 185 -17.14 -28.89 2.08
C LYS A 185 -16.73 -27.96 0.95
N TRP A 186 -16.45 -28.54 -0.21
CA TRP A 186 -16.12 -27.84 -1.45
C TRP A 186 -17.32 -27.87 -2.41
N SER A 187 -17.49 -26.81 -3.19
CA SER A 187 -18.57 -26.70 -4.19
C SER A 187 -18.45 -27.71 -5.34
N ARG A 188 -17.24 -28.21 -5.60
CA ARG A 188 -16.97 -29.25 -6.60
C ARG A 188 -16.54 -30.56 -5.94
N PRO A 189 -17.11 -31.70 -6.35
CA PRO A 189 -16.66 -33.01 -5.87
C PRO A 189 -15.28 -33.34 -6.44
N TYR A 190 -14.57 -34.25 -5.79
CA TYR A 190 -13.27 -34.76 -6.23
C TYR A 190 -12.27 -33.66 -6.61
N THR A 191 -12.22 -32.61 -5.79
CA THR A 191 -11.41 -31.40 -6.01
C THR A 191 -10.60 -31.10 -4.75
N TYR A 192 -9.39 -30.57 -4.91
CA TYR A 192 -8.54 -30.10 -3.82
C TYR A 192 -8.94 -28.67 -3.40
N PRO A 193 -8.91 -28.35 -2.09
CA PRO A 193 -9.18 -27.00 -1.65
C PRO A 193 -8.04 -26.07 -2.06
N ARG A 194 -8.38 -24.84 -2.45
CA ARG A 194 -7.42 -23.81 -2.88
C ARG A 194 -7.72 -22.47 -2.22
N LEU A 195 -6.73 -21.86 -1.59
CA LEU A 195 -6.80 -20.50 -1.04
C LEU A 195 -5.66 -19.70 -1.67
N THR A 196 -5.97 -18.61 -2.38
CA THR A 196 -4.95 -17.78 -3.04
C THR A 196 -4.34 -16.81 -2.05
N ASP A 197 -5.17 -16.12 -1.26
CA ASP A 197 -4.72 -15.08 -0.32
C ASP A 197 -5.54 -15.04 0.97
N LEU A 198 -4.90 -14.55 2.02
CA LEU A 198 -5.50 -14.17 3.29
C LEU A 198 -5.01 -12.77 3.66
N PHE A 199 -5.91 -11.79 3.60
CA PHE A 199 -5.63 -10.41 4.00
C PHE A 199 -6.07 -10.18 5.44
N PHE A 200 -5.20 -9.54 6.23
CA PHE A 200 -5.60 -9.04 7.53
C PHE A 200 -6.50 -7.81 7.38
N GLY A 201 -7.57 -7.75 8.14
CA GLY A 201 -8.50 -6.63 8.09
C GLY A 201 -9.45 -6.65 6.90
N LEU A 202 -9.85 -5.45 6.51
CA LEU A 202 -10.78 -5.20 5.41
C LEU A 202 -9.98 -4.84 4.16
N PHE A 203 -10.07 -5.67 3.13
CA PHE A 203 -9.53 -5.36 1.81
C PHE A 203 -10.69 -5.14 0.83
N GLU A 204 -10.89 -3.90 0.41
CA GLU A 204 -11.95 -3.52 -0.51
C GLU A 204 -11.48 -2.52 -1.55
N GLN A 205 -12.10 -2.57 -2.73
CA GLN A 205 -11.88 -1.57 -3.77
C GLN A 205 -13.14 -0.74 -3.94
N TRP A 206 -13.05 0.54 -3.60
CA TRP A 206 -14.15 1.49 -3.73
C TRP A 206 -14.05 2.22 -5.06
N SER A 207 -15.17 2.33 -5.77
CA SER A 207 -15.23 3.10 -7.01
C SER A 207 -16.67 3.54 -7.30
N GLY A 208 -16.84 4.47 -8.23
CA GLY A 208 -18.17 4.85 -8.71
C GLY A 208 -19.08 5.37 -7.61
N ARG A 209 -20.05 4.56 -7.17
CA ARG A 209 -21.05 4.97 -6.16
C ARG A 209 -20.57 4.84 -4.72
N ASP A 210 -19.47 4.13 -4.48
CA ASP A 210 -18.92 3.97 -3.13
C ASP A 210 -18.15 5.22 -2.69
N ILE A 211 -17.71 6.05 -3.65
CA ILE A 211 -16.94 7.27 -3.43
C ILE A 211 -17.82 8.49 -3.66
N CYS A 212 -17.91 9.37 -2.66
CA CYS A 212 -18.62 10.64 -2.73
C CYS A 212 -17.74 11.75 -3.31
N SER A 213 -16.48 11.84 -2.86
CA SER A 213 -15.50 12.78 -3.39
C SER A 213 -14.07 12.33 -3.12
N VAL A 214 -13.15 12.74 -3.99
CA VAL A 214 -11.71 12.65 -3.78
C VAL A 214 -11.10 13.99 -4.16
N ASP A 215 -10.29 14.54 -3.27
CA ASP A 215 -9.47 15.73 -3.52
C ASP A 215 -8.01 15.39 -3.20
N VAL A 216 -7.13 15.53 -4.19
CA VAL A 216 -5.70 15.28 -4.04
C VAL A 216 -4.96 16.59 -4.31
N LEU A 217 -4.21 17.03 -3.31
CA LEU A 217 -3.30 18.17 -3.42
C LEU A 217 -1.88 17.65 -3.46
N THR A 218 -1.15 17.98 -4.52
CA THR A 218 0.31 17.78 -4.60
C THR A 218 0.98 19.13 -4.64
N GLU A 219 1.94 19.34 -3.76
CA GLU A 219 2.73 20.57 -3.70
C GLU A 219 4.22 20.25 -3.80
N SER A 220 4.97 21.18 -4.38
CA SER A 220 6.43 21.11 -4.45
C SER A 220 7.01 22.51 -4.30
N THR A 221 8.17 22.61 -3.66
CA THR A 221 8.86 23.90 -3.47
C THR A 221 10.24 23.88 -4.09
N PHE A 222 10.60 24.99 -4.72
CA PHE A 222 11.93 25.17 -5.31
C PHE A 222 12.94 25.77 -4.33
N THR A 223 12.46 26.36 -3.23
CA THR A 223 13.33 27.04 -2.25
C THR A 223 14.07 26.05 -1.36
N GLY A 224 13.53 24.83 -1.21
CA GLY A 224 13.99 23.83 -0.25
C GLY A 224 13.71 24.19 1.21
N LEU A 225 13.15 25.35 1.52
CA LEU A 225 12.99 25.84 2.90
C LEU A 225 11.90 25.10 3.68
N SER A 226 10.97 24.49 2.97
CA SER A 226 9.96 23.58 3.50
C SER A 226 10.05 22.26 2.75
N LEU A 227 9.45 21.22 3.33
CA LEU A 227 9.23 19.94 2.67
C LEU A 227 7.72 19.76 2.49
N PRO A 228 7.14 20.30 1.40
CA PRO A 228 5.74 20.05 1.10
C PRO A 228 5.53 18.56 0.81
N TYR A 229 4.33 18.09 1.13
CA TYR A 229 3.88 16.73 0.91
C TYR A 229 2.48 16.75 0.32
N SER A 230 2.09 15.66 -0.31
CA SER A 230 0.77 15.53 -0.90
C SER A 230 -0.27 15.11 0.13
N THR A 231 -1.50 15.57 -0.02
CA THR A 231 -2.64 15.15 0.79
C THR A 231 -3.75 14.57 -0.08
N CYS A 232 -4.56 13.70 0.51
CA CYS A 232 -5.74 13.14 -0.13
C CYS A 232 -6.92 13.14 0.85
N ASP A 233 -7.97 13.88 0.50
CA ASP A 233 -9.26 13.84 1.19
C ASP A 233 -10.20 12.90 0.41
N LEU A 234 -10.47 11.72 0.97
CA LEU A 234 -11.37 10.70 0.41
C LEU A 234 -12.65 10.62 1.23
N GLU A 235 -13.80 10.95 0.64
CA GLU A 235 -15.11 10.73 1.24
C GLU A 235 -15.80 9.52 0.59
N ALA A 236 -16.15 8.52 1.38
CA ALA A 236 -16.76 7.28 0.93
C ALA A 236 -18.03 6.94 1.72
N TYR A 237 -18.90 6.13 1.12
CA TYR A 237 -20.11 5.64 1.76
C TYR A 237 -19.78 4.64 2.87
N ASN A 238 -20.22 4.93 4.10
CA ASN A 238 -20.03 4.08 5.27
C ASN A 238 -21.20 3.08 5.39
N LYS A 239 -21.19 2.09 4.50
CA LYS A 239 -22.23 1.06 4.43
C LYS A 239 -22.40 0.38 5.79
N GLY A 240 -23.62 0.40 6.30
CA GLY A 240 -23.98 -0.30 7.55
C GLY A 240 -23.32 0.29 8.80
N HIS A 241 -22.82 1.52 8.76
CA HIS A 241 -22.17 2.18 9.91
C HIS A 241 -20.94 1.40 10.42
N ARG A 242 -20.24 0.69 9.53
CA ARG A 242 -19.13 -0.21 9.90
C ARG A 242 -17.94 0.51 10.54
N PHE A 243 -17.75 1.79 10.24
CA PHE A 243 -16.69 2.60 10.85
C PHE A 243 -17.17 3.42 12.06
N ASP A 244 -18.45 3.33 12.45
CA ASP A 244 -18.98 4.14 13.55
C ASP A 244 -18.51 3.61 14.90
N PRO A 245 -17.83 4.43 15.75
CA PRO A 245 -17.28 3.99 17.03
C PRO A 245 -18.30 3.35 17.99
N TYR A 246 -19.58 3.69 17.82
CA TYR A 246 -20.67 3.24 18.68
C TYR A 246 -21.53 2.16 18.04
N ALA A 247 -21.29 1.81 16.77
CA ALA A 247 -22.03 0.74 16.13
C ALA A 247 -21.59 -0.62 16.69
N PRO A 248 -22.54 -1.54 16.96
CA PRO A 248 -22.19 -2.90 17.32
C PRO A 248 -21.40 -3.53 16.17
N ASN A 249 -20.31 -4.22 16.49
CA ASN A 249 -19.42 -4.87 15.52
C ASN A 249 -18.71 -3.92 14.54
N SER A 250 -18.54 -2.65 14.91
CA SER A 250 -17.72 -1.72 14.12
C SER A 250 -16.27 -2.20 14.00
N LEU A 251 -15.66 -1.92 12.84
CA LEU A 251 -14.24 -2.10 12.55
C LEU A 251 -13.37 -0.93 13.05
N PHE A 252 -13.95 -0.02 13.83
CA PHE A 252 -13.31 1.21 14.27
C PHE A 252 -12.01 0.99 15.05
N LEU A 253 -11.88 -0.11 15.80
CA LEU A 253 -10.66 -0.39 16.58
C LEU A 253 -9.50 -0.90 15.70
N SER A 254 -9.79 -1.31 14.46
CA SER A 254 -8.77 -1.68 13.47
C SER A 254 -8.29 -0.49 12.62
N ILE A 255 -8.83 0.70 12.84
CA ILE A 255 -8.35 1.94 12.21
C ILE A 255 -7.06 2.36 12.92
N GLU A 256 -5.96 2.30 12.19
CA GLU A 256 -4.63 2.62 12.70
C GLU A 256 -3.88 3.57 11.77
N GLU A 257 -2.92 4.31 12.34
CA GLU A 257 -2.05 5.19 11.57
C GLU A 257 -1.14 4.39 10.63
N ARG A 258 -0.74 4.98 9.50
CA ARG A 258 0.10 4.36 8.45
C ARG A 258 -0.58 3.28 7.61
N GLN A 259 -1.88 3.05 7.77
CA GLN A 259 -2.65 2.25 6.82
C GLN A 259 -2.69 2.95 5.46
N ALA A 260 -2.36 2.21 4.39
CA ALA A 260 -2.22 2.75 3.05
C ALA A 260 -3.53 2.62 2.27
N ILE A 261 -3.85 3.68 1.53
CA ILE A 261 -4.99 3.74 0.62
C ILE A 261 -4.45 4.21 -0.74
N PRO A 262 -4.13 3.27 -1.65
CA PRO A 262 -3.80 3.58 -3.03
C PRO A 262 -4.98 4.21 -3.76
N ILE A 263 -4.70 5.25 -4.55
CA ILE A 263 -5.67 5.93 -5.40
C ILE A 263 -5.28 5.72 -6.86
N ASP A 264 -6.24 5.34 -7.69
CA ASP A 264 -6.10 5.28 -9.15
C ASP A 264 -7.05 6.26 -9.84
N TRP A 265 -6.54 6.93 -10.88
CA TRP A 265 -7.35 7.77 -11.76
C TRP A 265 -7.78 6.97 -12.98
N GLY A 266 -9.08 6.86 -13.20
CA GLY A 266 -9.66 6.21 -14.37
C GLY A 266 -10.08 7.24 -15.41
N ILE A 267 -9.54 7.15 -16.62
CA ILE A 267 -9.96 7.98 -17.75
C ILE A 267 -10.80 7.15 -18.70
N TYR A 268 -11.99 7.65 -19.03
CA TYR A 268 -12.83 7.03 -20.05
C TYR A 268 -12.24 7.30 -21.44
N LEU A 269 -11.91 6.23 -22.15
CA LEU A 269 -11.42 6.28 -23.52
C LEU A 269 -12.58 6.51 -24.52
N PRO A 270 -12.29 6.89 -25.78
CA PRO A 270 -13.32 7.11 -26.79
C PRO A 270 -14.23 5.91 -27.09
N ASP A 271 -13.72 4.69 -26.87
CA ASP A 271 -14.47 3.43 -27.04
C ASP A 271 -15.37 3.09 -25.84
N GLY A 272 -15.31 3.88 -24.76
CA GLY A 272 -16.07 3.70 -23.53
C GLY A 272 -15.39 2.82 -22.47
N SER A 273 -14.23 2.23 -22.77
CA SER A 273 -13.41 1.54 -21.76
C SER A 273 -12.74 2.54 -20.81
N ILE A 274 -12.23 2.04 -19.69
CA ILE A 274 -11.53 2.85 -18.69
C ILE A 274 -10.08 2.40 -18.65
N GLU A 275 -9.17 3.35 -18.85
CA GLU A 275 -7.75 3.15 -18.59
C GLU A 275 -7.41 3.74 -17.22
N TRP A 276 -6.85 2.92 -16.34
CA TRP A 276 -6.48 3.28 -14.97
C TRP A 276 -5.01 3.64 -14.91
N ILE A 277 -4.70 4.78 -14.32
CA ILE A 277 -3.33 5.17 -14.00
C ILE A 277 -3.16 5.36 -12.49
N PRO A 278 -1.99 5.04 -11.93
CA PRO A 278 -1.71 5.28 -10.53
C PRO A 278 -1.78 6.76 -10.17
N GLY A 279 -2.43 7.06 -9.04
CA GLY A 279 -2.61 8.39 -8.46
C GLY A 279 -1.85 8.62 -7.15
N GLY A 280 -0.99 7.68 -6.75
CA GLY A 280 -0.21 7.72 -5.51
C GLY A 280 -0.86 6.95 -4.37
N TRP A 281 -0.10 6.76 -3.28
CA TRP A 281 -0.55 6.07 -2.08
C TRP A 281 -0.65 7.07 -0.94
N TYR A 282 -1.75 7.03 -0.21
CA TYR A 282 -1.99 7.96 0.88
C TYR A 282 -2.24 7.20 2.15
N TYR A 283 -1.68 7.69 3.24
CA TYR A 283 -1.57 7.00 4.49
C TYR A 283 -2.39 7.72 5.55
N GLN A 284 -2.99 6.93 6.42
CA GLN A 284 -3.75 7.44 7.53
C GLN A 284 -2.86 8.09 8.58
N GLN A 285 -3.29 9.24 9.10
CA GLN A 285 -2.66 9.91 10.24
C GLN A 285 -3.56 9.91 11.47
N SER A 286 -2.98 10.25 12.62
CA SER A 286 -3.72 10.48 13.86
C SER A 286 -4.85 11.48 13.65
N GLY A 287 -6.08 11.09 13.95
CA GLY A 287 -7.26 11.94 13.75
C GLY A 287 -7.60 12.23 12.28
N GLY A 288 -7.01 11.51 11.31
CA GLY A 288 -7.23 11.66 9.87
C GLY A 288 -8.53 11.04 9.37
N TRP A 289 -9.60 11.06 10.16
CA TRP A 289 -10.90 10.56 9.74
C TRP A 289 -12.05 11.35 10.41
N GLU A 290 -13.16 11.48 9.71
CA GLU A 290 -14.39 12.14 10.17
C GLU A 290 -15.60 11.34 9.68
N ILE A 291 -16.58 11.10 10.56
CA ILE A 291 -17.83 10.42 10.18
C ILE A 291 -18.95 11.43 10.19
N LYS A 292 -19.74 11.41 9.11
CA LYS A 292 -20.90 12.29 8.94
C LYS A 292 -22.07 11.51 8.36
N ASP A 293 -23.08 11.24 9.18
CA ASP A 293 -24.28 10.50 8.81
C ASP A 293 -23.95 9.11 8.24
N ILE A 294 -23.96 8.96 6.91
CA ILE A 294 -23.70 7.72 6.19
C ILE A 294 -22.40 7.75 5.40
N THR A 295 -21.54 8.76 5.61
CA THR A 295 -20.23 8.86 4.96
C THR A 295 -19.11 8.85 5.99
N VAL A 296 -17.95 8.39 5.55
CA VAL A 296 -16.67 8.51 6.24
C VAL A 296 -15.73 9.30 5.34
N LYS A 297 -15.12 10.34 5.88
CA LYS A 297 -14.04 11.09 5.26
C LYS A 297 -12.73 10.60 5.86
N TRP A 298 -11.75 10.33 5.00
CA TRP A 298 -10.38 10.05 5.33
C TRP A 298 -9.52 11.23 4.88
N SER A 299 -8.77 11.81 5.80
CA SER A 299 -7.81 12.88 5.55
C SER A 299 -6.41 12.26 5.63
N LEU A 300 -5.81 12.05 4.48
CA LEU A 300 -4.62 11.22 4.29
C LEU A 300 -3.43 12.06 3.81
N VAL A 301 -2.23 11.53 4.01
CA VAL A 301 -0.98 12.15 3.52
C VAL A 301 -0.14 11.16 2.74
N ASP A 302 0.71 11.61 1.83
CA ASP A 302 1.68 10.71 1.20
C ASP A 302 2.79 10.26 2.20
N ILE A 303 3.71 9.43 1.71
CA ILE A 303 4.83 8.93 2.51
C ILE A 303 5.73 10.03 3.09
N ILE A 304 5.83 11.19 2.44
CA ILE A 304 6.59 12.34 2.95
C ILE A 304 5.84 12.95 4.13
N GLY A 305 4.51 13.09 4.02
CA GLY A 305 3.67 13.56 5.12
C GLY A 305 3.77 12.71 6.38
N MET A 306 3.98 11.40 6.27
CA MET A 306 4.26 10.53 7.43
C MET A 306 5.62 10.80 8.09
N LEU A 307 6.58 11.36 7.35
CA LEU A 307 7.93 11.63 7.81
C LEU A 307 8.10 13.04 8.38
N VAL A 308 7.30 14.01 7.93
CA VAL A 308 7.51 15.44 8.22
C VAL A 308 7.67 15.73 9.71
N ASP A 309 6.73 15.25 10.54
CA ASP A 309 6.71 15.50 11.98
C ASP A 309 7.17 14.29 12.82
N ARG A 310 7.75 13.27 12.17
CA ARG A 310 8.20 12.06 12.87
C ARG A 310 9.61 12.25 13.40
N ASN A 311 9.86 11.91 14.66
CA ASN A 311 11.22 11.96 15.22
C ASN A 311 12.17 11.03 14.43
N TYR A 312 13.33 11.56 14.06
CA TYR A 312 14.40 10.76 13.47
C TYR A 312 15.11 9.96 14.56
N SER A 313 15.17 8.64 14.38
CA SER A 313 15.91 7.73 15.24
C SER A 313 17.20 7.32 14.52
N PRO A 314 18.36 7.95 14.80
CA PRO A 314 19.59 7.62 14.12
C PRO A 314 20.00 6.16 14.38
N PRO A 315 20.50 5.44 13.36
CA PRO A 315 21.05 4.09 13.54
C PRO A 315 22.38 4.13 14.31
N ASP A 316 22.78 2.98 14.89
CA ASP A 316 24.05 2.84 15.62
C ASP A 316 25.27 3.24 14.76
N THR A 317 25.22 2.96 13.46
CA THR A 317 26.21 3.38 12.49
C THR A 317 25.56 4.30 11.47
N LEU A 318 25.99 5.56 11.45
CA LEU A 318 25.44 6.55 10.53
C LEU A 318 25.78 6.20 9.08
N PRO A 319 24.84 6.42 8.14
CA PRO A 319 25.10 6.24 6.73
C PRO A 319 26.13 7.24 6.20
N THR A 320 26.77 6.90 5.08
CA THR A 320 27.78 7.73 4.39
C THR A 320 27.38 8.13 2.98
N THR A 321 26.22 7.65 2.50
CA THR A 321 25.68 7.93 1.17
C THR A 321 24.24 8.42 1.28
N LEU A 322 23.78 9.20 0.30
CA LEU A 322 22.39 9.64 0.23
C LEU A 322 21.43 8.45 0.34
N GLY A 323 21.64 7.38 -0.44
CA GLY A 323 20.79 6.18 -0.39
C GLY A 323 20.70 5.57 1.01
N GLY A 324 21.82 5.51 1.74
CA GLY A 324 21.84 5.00 3.11
C GLY A 324 21.08 5.90 4.09
N TRP A 325 21.18 7.23 3.94
CA TRP A 325 20.39 8.18 4.75
C TRP A 325 18.90 8.08 4.48
N ILE A 326 18.50 7.92 3.21
CA ILE A 326 17.09 7.75 2.86
C ILE A 326 16.55 6.43 3.44
N ALA A 327 17.33 5.36 3.37
CA ALA A 327 16.98 4.09 3.98
C ALA A 327 16.79 4.22 5.51
N SER A 328 17.67 4.93 6.22
CA SER A 328 17.55 5.12 7.68
C SER A 328 16.35 5.99 8.05
N ILE A 329 16.04 7.01 7.25
CA ILE A 329 14.87 7.89 7.45
C ILE A 329 13.57 7.09 7.28
N VAL A 330 13.45 6.31 6.19
CA VAL A 330 12.23 5.53 5.91
C VAL A 330 12.07 4.36 6.88
N ALA A 331 13.17 3.76 7.35
CA ALA A 331 13.13 2.74 8.41
C ALA A 331 12.48 3.24 9.71
N CYS A 332 12.48 4.55 9.97
CA CYS A 332 11.78 5.11 11.12
C CYS A 332 10.27 4.84 11.04
N LEU A 333 9.67 4.64 9.85
CA LEU A 333 8.23 4.36 9.68
C LEU A 333 7.82 2.95 10.14
N GLY A 334 8.77 2.05 10.44
CA GLY A 334 8.49 0.68 10.86
C GLY A 334 8.95 -0.36 9.83
N VAL A 335 8.99 -1.62 10.26
CA VAL A 335 9.62 -2.72 9.50
C VAL A 335 8.98 -2.94 8.13
N ASN A 336 7.64 -2.90 8.04
CA ASN A 336 6.90 -3.12 6.80
C ASN A 336 6.99 -1.94 5.81
N LEU A 337 7.42 -0.76 6.28
CA LEU A 337 7.57 0.44 5.47
C LEU A 337 9.04 0.76 5.15
N ALA A 338 10.00 0.13 5.82
CA ALA A 338 11.43 0.42 5.70
C ALA A 338 11.98 0.31 4.27
N GLY A 339 11.37 -0.54 3.42
CA GLY A 339 11.74 -0.71 2.00
C GLY A 339 10.97 0.18 1.02
N ARG A 340 10.09 1.08 1.48
CA ARG A 340 9.20 1.88 0.63
C ARG A 340 9.89 3.14 0.11
N TYR A 341 11.06 2.98 -0.50
CA TYR A 341 11.81 4.09 -1.08
C TYR A 341 12.52 3.70 -2.38
N ILE A 342 12.79 4.71 -3.20
CA ILE A 342 13.53 4.64 -4.46
C ILE A 342 14.51 5.81 -4.47
N VAL A 343 15.79 5.56 -4.67
CA VAL A 343 16.78 6.63 -4.87
C VAL A 343 17.38 6.42 -6.25
N ASP A 344 17.26 7.41 -7.11
CA ASP A 344 17.76 7.32 -8.48
C ASP A 344 19.27 7.05 -8.49
N ASP A 345 19.74 6.18 -9.40
CA ASP A 345 21.13 5.73 -9.49
C ASP A 345 22.14 6.89 -9.60
N GLU A 346 21.74 8.02 -10.19
CA GLU A 346 22.59 9.20 -10.35
C GLU A 346 22.92 9.91 -9.03
N VAL A 347 22.09 9.76 -7.99
CA VAL A 347 22.22 10.48 -6.71
C VAL A 347 22.42 9.54 -5.52
N LYS A 348 22.07 8.26 -5.64
CA LYS A 348 22.10 7.30 -4.52
C LYS A 348 23.46 7.19 -3.82
N ASP A 349 24.54 7.24 -4.59
CA ASP A 349 25.92 7.01 -4.11
C ASP A 349 26.64 8.32 -3.77
N LEU A 350 25.96 9.47 -3.82
CA LEU A 350 26.54 10.74 -3.41
C LEU A 350 26.95 10.67 -1.93
N ALA A 351 28.21 11.03 -1.65
CA ALA A 351 28.76 11.05 -0.30
C ALA A 351 28.02 12.07 0.55
N LEU A 352 27.55 11.63 1.72
CA LEU A 352 26.78 12.43 2.64
C LEU A 352 27.06 11.97 4.07
N THR A 353 27.65 12.83 4.88
CA THR A 353 28.06 12.53 6.26
C THR A 353 27.57 13.61 7.20
N ALA A 354 27.27 13.23 8.44
CA ALA A 354 26.92 14.13 9.54
C ALA A 354 27.44 13.54 10.85
N ALA A 355 27.59 14.35 11.89
CA ALA A 355 27.80 13.86 13.24
C ALA A 355 26.47 13.44 13.88
N VAL A 356 26.51 12.56 14.89
CA VAL A 356 25.29 12.02 15.50
C VAL A 356 24.55 13.09 16.28
N GLU A 357 25.29 13.96 16.95
CA GLU A 357 24.80 15.14 17.66
C GLU A 357 24.03 16.09 16.75
N ASP A 358 24.42 16.20 15.47
CA ASP A 358 23.81 17.14 14.52
C ASP A 358 22.53 16.61 13.91
N VAL A 359 22.19 15.33 14.10
CA VAL A 359 20.93 14.73 13.63
C VAL A 359 20.04 14.24 14.77
N THR A 360 20.54 14.31 16.00
CA THR A 360 19.77 14.00 17.21
C THR A 360 18.69 15.06 17.42
N ASP A 361 17.53 14.64 17.94
CA ASP A 361 16.36 15.50 18.22
C ASP A 361 15.81 16.25 16.99
N LYS A 362 16.09 15.77 15.77
CA LYS A 362 15.49 16.28 14.53
C LYS A 362 14.33 15.41 14.07
N PHE A 363 13.45 15.98 13.26
CA PHE A 363 12.43 15.21 12.55
C PHE A 363 13.00 14.56 11.28
N CYS A 364 12.44 13.42 10.89
CA CYS A 364 12.73 12.73 9.64
C CYS A 364 12.57 13.66 8.44
N GLY A 365 11.53 14.51 8.42
CA GLY A 365 11.31 15.51 7.38
C GLY A 365 12.45 16.53 7.26
N ASP A 366 13.00 16.98 8.38
CA ASP A 366 14.14 17.89 8.38
C ASP A 366 15.40 17.22 7.83
N VAL A 367 15.72 16.02 8.32
CA VAL A 367 16.88 15.25 7.85
C VAL A 367 16.76 14.95 6.35
N LEU A 368 15.57 14.56 5.89
CA LEU A 368 15.28 14.32 4.47
C LEU A 368 15.48 15.59 3.63
N ARG A 369 14.92 16.71 4.07
CA ARG A 369 15.06 18.01 3.41
C ARG A 369 16.52 18.44 3.34
N TYR A 370 17.27 18.32 4.43
CA TYR A 370 18.68 18.66 4.52
C TYR A 370 19.56 17.78 3.64
N ALA A 371 19.31 16.46 3.60
CA ALA A 371 20.00 15.53 2.72
C ALA A 371 19.78 15.87 1.25
N CYS A 372 18.53 16.17 0.87
CA CYS A 372 18.19 16.58 -0.50
C CYS A 372 18.80 17.94 -0.88
N MET A 373 18.87 18.88 0.06
CA MET A 373 19.54 20.16 -0.14
C MET A 373 21.03 19.97 -0.44
N ALA A 374 21.74 19.21 0.41
CA ALA A 374 23.18 19.02 0.31
C ALA A 374 23.61 18.29 -0.97
N THR A 375 22.73 17.42 -1.49
CA THR A 375 22.98 16.62 -2.70
C THR A 375 22.37 17.19 -3.97
N ALA A 376 21.73 18.37 -3.89
CA ALA A 376 20.95 18.95 -5.00
C ALA A 376 19.90 18.00 -5.59
N ALA A 377 19.36 17.09 -4.76
CA ALA A 377 18.27 16.20 -5.08
C ALA A 377 16.93 16.85 -4.68
N TRP A 378 15.83 16.16 -4.98
CA TRP A 378 14.49 16.51 -4.52
C TRP A 378 13.72 15.24 -4.14
N ALA A 379 12.95 15.34 -3.07
CA ALA A 379 12.09 14.27 -2.58
C ALA A 379 10.68 14.45 -3.14
N HIS A 380 10.06 13.36 -3.56
CA HIS A 380 8.67 13.31 -3.96
C HIS A 380 8.10 11.89 -3.80
N GLN A 381 6.79 11.75 -3.85
CA GLN A 381 6.18 10.44 -4.02
C GLN A 381 6.37 9.95 -5.46
N ASP A 382 6.74 8.68 -5.61
CA ASP A 382 6.54 7.95 -6.87
C ASP A 382 5.07 7.53 -6.97
N PHE A 383 4.33 8.11 -7.92
CA PHE A 383 2.88 7.89 -7.99
C PHE A 383 2.48 6.46 -8.38
N GLU A 384 3.38 5.70 -9.01
CA GLU A 384 3.15 4.32 -9.43
C GLU A 384 3.21 3.36 -8.25
N THR A 385 4.21 3.53 -7.39
CA THR A 385 4.46 2.64 -6.24
C THR A 385 3.97 3.19 -4.90
N GLY A 386 3.75 4.51 -4.80
CA GLY A 386 3.52 5.22 -3.54
C GLY A 386 4.79 5.46 -2.72
N TYR A 387 5.96 5.08 -3.22
CA TYR A 387 7.20 5.08 -2.45
C TYR A 387 7.81 6.47 -2.36
N LEU A 388 8.65 6.68 -1.35
CA LEU A 388 9.47 7.88 -1.28
C LEU A 388 10.50 7.81 -2.39
N ARG A 389 10.46 8.73 -3.34
CA ARG A 389 11.45 8.81 -4.41
C ARG A 389 12.34 10.02 -4.27
N ILE A 390 13.63 9.79 -4.39
CA ILE A 390 14.65 10.84 -4.43
C ILE A 390 15.25 10.87 -5.81
N SER A 391 15.02 11.99 -6.48
CA SER A 391 15.46 12.20 -7.85
C SER A 391 16.43 13.36 -7.93
N LYS A 392 17.26 13.32 -8.97
CA LYS A 392 18.07 14.48 -9.34
C LYS A 392 17.17 15.61 -9.82
N ARG A 393 17.54 16.86 -9.54
CA ARG A 393 16.87 18.01 -10.14
C ARG A 393 17.23 18.06 -11.63
N GLY A 394 16.27 17.73 -12.48
CA GLY A 394 16.34 17.87 -13.92
C GLY A 394 15.52 19.05 -14.43
N TYR A 395 15.89 19.58 -15.59
CA TYR A 395 15.05 20.52 -16.35
C TYR A 395 14.41 19.79 -17.52
N ASP A 396 13.58 18.80 -17.21
CA ASP A 396 12.86 18.06 -18.22
C ASP A 396 11.55 18.80 -18.54
N THR A 397 11.31 19.04 -19.83
CA THR A 397 10.06 19.66 -20.26
C THR A 397 8.96 18.60 -20.24
N GLY A 398 8.03 18.72 -19.31
CA GLY A 398 6.83 17.89 -19.24
C GLY A 398 5.76 18.29 -20.28
N ALA A 399 4.55 17.75 -20.11
CA ALA A 399 3.40 18.15 -20.91
C ALA A 399 3.01 19.62 -20.66
N ASN A 400 2.66 20.35 -21.72
CA ASN A 400 2.26 21.75 -21.60
C ASN A 400 0.82 21.86 -21.07
N ILE A 401 0.66 22.61 -19.99
CA ILE A 401 -0.66 23.07 -19.54
C ILE A 401 -1.05 24.30 -20.37
N THR A 402 -2.20 24.22 -21.04
CA THR A 402 -2.77 25.23 -21.95
C THR A 402 -4.13 25.69 -21.43
N GLY A 403 -4.59 26.86 -21.89
CA GLY A 403 -5.93 27.35 -21.52
C GLY A 403 -7.07 26.39 -21.85
N SER A 404 -6.88 25.47 -22.80
CA SER A 404 -7.86 24.43 -23.17
C SER A 404 -7.85 23.22 -22.26
N ASN A 405 -6.74 22.94 -21.55
CA ASN A 405 -6.63 21.75 -20.69
C ASN A 405 -6.73 22.06 -19.19
N MET A 406 -6.81 23.33 -18.77
CA MET A 406 -7.01 23.73 -17.37
C MET A 406 -8.49 23.75 -16.95
N PRO A 407 -8.83 23.25 -15.74
CA PRO A 407 -10.18 23.36 -15.19
C PRO A 407 -10.51 24.79 -14.71
N SER A 408 -9.50 25.57 -14.34
CA SER A 408 -9.60 26.96 -13.93
C SER A 408 -8.31 27.72 -14.28
N TRP A 409 -8.37 29.05 -14.36
CA TRP A 409 -7.17 29.85 -14.62
C TRP A 409 -6.22 29.81 -13.42
N PRO A 410 -4.89 29.74 -13.65
CA PRO A 410 -3.93 29.72 -12.57
C PRO A 410 -3.94 31.07 -11.86
N LYS A 411 -3.95 31.03 -10.53
CA LYS A 411 -3.77 32.23 -9.71
C LYS A 411 -2.27 32.50 -9.58
N MET A 412 -1.81 33.66 -10.06
CA MET A 412 -0.46 34.14 -9.80
C MET A 412 -0.48 35.00 -8.54
N GLN A 413 0.41 34.70 -7.60
CA GLN A 413 0.56 35.46 -6.35
C GLN A 413 2.06 35.69 -6.11
N ALA A 414 2.40 36.81 -5.47
CA ALA A 414 3.78 37.09 -5.10
C ALA A 414 4.28 36.07 -4.06
N ASN A 415 5.50 35.59 -4.25
CA ASN A 415 6.20 34.80 -3.23
C ASN A 415 6.58 35.70 -2.06
N GLU A 416 6.84 35.09 -0.90
CA GLU A 416 7.48 35.81 0.20
C GLU A 416 8.86 36.33 -0.23
N GLU A 417 9.13 37.60 0.11
CA GLU A 417 10.43 38.21 -0.12
C GLU A 417 11.38 37.90 1.04
N ILE A 418 12.65 37.64 0.76
CA ILE A 418 13.66 37.28 1.76
C ILE A 418 14.77 38.33 1.74
N ALA A 419 15.14 38.84 2.92
CA ALA A 419 16.19 39.85 3.10
C ALA A 419 17.59 39.26 2.93
N ASP A 420 17.85 38.17 3.66
CA ASP A 420 19.11 37.46 3.68
C ASP A 420 18.90 35.99 4.06
N ILE A 421 19.88 35.15 3.68
CA ILE A 421 19.94 33.74 4.04
C ILE A 421 21.30 33.50 4.68
N THR A 422 21.29 33.08 5.94
CA THR A 422 22.48 32.76 6.73
C THR A 422 22.63 31.26 6.87
N PHE A 423 23.75 30.72 6.40
CA PHE A 423 24.12 29.32 6.59
C PHE A 423 25.05 29.19 7.78
N LYS A 424 24.73 28.28 8.71
CA LYS A 424 25.65 27.86 9.75
C LYS A 424 26.53 26.73 9.22
N LEU A 425 27.83 26.86 9.45
CA LEU A 425 28.85 25.87 9.12
C LEU A 425 29.20 25.04 10.37
N ASP A 426 29.84 23.90 10.12
CA ASP A 426 30.27 22.91 11.12
C ASP A 426 31.24 23.47 12.17
N ASP A 427 31.98 24.53 11.86
CA ASP A 427 32.91 25.20 12.75
C ASP A 427 32.30 26.39 13.54
N ASN A 428 30.97 26.48 13.58
CA ASN A 428 30.20 27.61 14.13
C ASN A 428 30.42 28.95 13.40
N GLN A 429 30.99 28.96 12.19
CA GLN A 429 30.97 30.15 11.34
C GLN A 429 29.60 30.30 10.66
N GLU A 430 29.28 31.55 10.32
CA GLU A 430 28.06 31.90 9.61
C GLU A 430 28.42 32.60 8.29
N VAL A 431 27.80 32.17 7.19
CA VAL A 431 27.93 32.79 5.88
C VAL A 431 26.56 33.30 5.44
N THR A 432 26.45 34.61 5.25
CA THR A 432 25.21 35.29 4.86
C THR A 432 25.25 35.70 3.38
N PHE A 433 24.19 35.34 2.66
CA PHE A 433 23.95 35.75 1.28
C PHE A 433 22.74 36.69 1.20
N PRO A 434 22.75 37.69 0.30
CA PRO A 434 21.58 38.53 0.07
C PRO A 434 20.43 37.70 -0.49
N GLY A 435 19.21 37.95 0.01
CA GLY A 435 17.99 37.31 -0.47
C GLY A 435 17.41 37.98 -1.72
N THR A 436 16.12 37.75 -1.97
CA THR A 436 15.40 38.29 -3.14
C THR A 436 15.10 39.78 -3.02
N ASN A 437 14.96 40.32 -1.81
CA ASN A 437 14.83 41.74 -1.52
C ASN A 437 15.44 42.05 -0.16
N THR A 438 16.61 42.69 -0.13
CA THR A 438 17.34 43.04 1.11
C THR A 438 16.58 44.00 2.05
N ALA A 439 15.47 44.60 1.58
CA ALA A 439 14.58 45.42 2.40
C ALA A 439 13.36 44.66 2.97
N SER A 440 13.26 43.35 2.72
CA SER A 440 12.25 42.49 3.32
C SER A 440 12.41 42.42 4.85
N ASP A 441 11.34 42.09 5.55
CA ASP A 441 11.31 41.86 6.99
C ASP A 441 11.65 40.41 7.38
N LYS A 442 11.83 39.51 6.40
CA LYS A 442 12.07 38.08 6.61
C LYS A 442 13.51 37.69 6.29
N SER A 443 14.28 37.32 7.31
CA SER A 443 15.60 36.68 7.18
C SER A 443 15.50 35.18 7.48
N LEU A 444 16.37 34.37 6.88
CA LEU A 444 16.35 32.92 7.03
C LEU A 444 17.69 32.41 7.54
N THR A 445 17.63 31.43 8.44
CA THR A 445 18.82 30.72 8.92
C THR A 445 18.69 29.24 8.54
N VAL A 446 19.72 28.70 7.91
CA VAL A 446 19.82 27.29 7.52
C VAL A 446 20.95 26.65 8.30
N ASP A 447 20.61 25.64 9.10
CA ASP A 447 21.53 24.84 9.90
C ASP A 447 21.43 23.38 9.42
N ASN A 448 22.24 23.06 8.41
CA ASN A 448 22.16 21.79 7.70
C ASN A 448 23.34 20.89 8.15
N PRO A 449 23.06 19.75 8.80
CA PRO A 449 24.09 18.86 9.37
C PRO A 449 24.99 18.18 8.34
N PHE A 450 24.67 18.32 7.05
CA PHE A 450 25.41 17.71 5.95
C PHE A 450 26.32 18.69 5.21
N VAL A 451 26.28 19.97 5.56
CA VAL A 451 27.10 21.01 4.92
C VAL A 451 28.31 21.30 5.81
N HIS A 452 29.45 20.75 5.39
CA HIS A 452 30.75 20.90 6.07
C HIS A 452 31.67 21.82 5.25
N THR A 453 32.70 22.37 5.90
CA THR A 453 33.70 23.25 5.27
C THR A 453 34.75 22.54 4.41
#